data_AF-A0A7J9ZTQ4-F1
#
_entry.id   AF-A0A7J9ZTQ4-F1
#
_cell.length_a   1.000
_cell.length_b   1.000
_cell.length_c   1.000
_cell.angle_alpha   90.00
_cell.angle_beta   90.00
_cell.angle_gamma   90.00
#
_symmetry.space_group_name_H-M   'P 1'
#
loop_
_entity.id
_entity.type
_entity.pdbx_description
1 polymer ?
#
loop_
_entity_poly.entity_id
_entity_poly.type
_entity_poly.pdbx_seq_one_letter_code
_entity_poly.pdbx_strand_id
1 'polypeptide(L)'
;TLAVLTGAGGQLLLSGLVDEVRSAAREAGLEPGTDITERRALVAALRHLVELGVLTETDGAVAPWADDVSAEALITVDIEMLRHILAAPRITADTAEELLAGAARPMPGGERHAVRRRLVDDPVLHRAELTTAEADWLRAHLRREAELAEEALGLRIETRAEGVVAVDPDGYLTDLTFPGTGTVARVALLALPELLDAGDAGRDDGWRVATAAALLRVCAELVERYPAAWSKDAVEDPKALAGRVRELLLRTGLARPFEDDSLLLSPAAHRYLPAPDEAPPEAATSEEAPGPGPGQEAMFGDLEEMEGAR
;
A
#
# COMPACT_ATOMS: atom_id res chain seq x y z
N THR A 1 19.30 -12.10 11.79
CA THR A 1 19.41 -13.01 10.62
C THR A 1 20.13 -12.39 9.44
N LEU A 2 19.61 -11.34 8.79
CA LEU A 2 20.25 -10.75 7.60
C LEU A 2 21.70 -10.29 7.82
N ALA A 3 22.01 -9.67 8.96
CA ALA A 3 23.37 -9.24 9.28
C ALA A 3 24.38 -10.40 9.21
N VAL A 4 24.02 -11.55 9.78
CA VAL A 4 24.85 -12.76 9.81
C VAL A 4 25.01 -13.36 8.41
N LEU A 5 23.91 -13.51 7.67
CA LEU A 5 23.93 -14.06 6.31
C LEU A 5 24.86 -13.30 5.36
N THR A 6 25.15 -12.03 5.66
CA THR A 6 26.00 -11.21 4.79
C THR A 6 27.49 -11.41 5.02
N GLY A 7 27.87 -11.96 6.17
CA GLY A 7 29.21 -12.47 6.43
C GLY A 7 29.36 -13.97 6.09
N ALA A 8 28.25 -14.72 6.10
CA ALA A 8 28.22 -16.13 5.78
C ALA A 8 28.16 -16.36 4.26
N GLY A 9 29.32 -16.56 3.64
CA GLY A 9 29.39 -16.93 2.22
C GLY A 9 29.19 -18.43 2.01
N GLY A 10 28.31 -18.83 1.09
CA GLY A 10 28.17 -20.20 0.62
C GLY A 10 27.14 -21.03 1.37
N GLN A 11 27.57 -22.15 1.95
CA GLN A 11 26.69 -23.12 2.63
C GLN A 11 26.92 -23.11 4.15
N LEU A 12 25.84 -23.19 4.91
CA LEU A 12 25.85 -23.20 6.36
C LEU A 12 24.82 -24.18 6.91
N LEU A 13 25.15 -24.76 8.06
CA LEU A 13 24.20 -25.53 8.85
C LEU A 13 23.24 -24.57 9.58
N LEU A 14 21.98 -24.98 9.69
CA LEU A 14 20.94 -24.23 10.38
C LEU A 14 21.32 -23.96 11.83
N SER A 15 21.82 -24.97 12.56
CA SER A 15 22.28 -24.79 13.94
C SER A 15 23.37 -23.72 14.07
N GLY A 16 24.36 -23.73 13.18
CA GLY A 16 25.41 -22.72 13.12
C GLY A 16 24.86 -21.32 12.86
N LEU A 17 23.92 -21.18 11.91
CA LEU A 17 23.25 -19.91 11.65
C LEU A 17 22.49 -19.38 12.86
N VAL A 18 21.75 -20.25 13.56
CA VAL A 18 21.01 -19.85 14.75
C VAL A 18 21.96 -19.35 15.84
N ASP A 19 23.09 -20.03 16.05
CA ASP A 19 24.08 -19.63 17.04
C ASP A 19 24.75 -18.29 16.69
N GLU A 20 25.12 -18.08 15.43
CA GLU A 20 25.65 -16.80 14.96
C GLU A 20 24.63 -15.66 15.09
N VAL A 21 23.37 -15.90 14.74
CA VAL A 21 22.29 -14.91 14.89
C VAL A 21 22.08 -14.53 16.35
N ARG A 22 22.12 -15.50 17.26
CA ARG A 22 22.02 -15.24 18.71
C ARG A 22 23.24 -14.52 19.23
N SER A 23 24.44 -14.84 18.74
CA SER A 23 25.67 -14.15 19.12
C SER A 23 25.62 -12.69 18.70
N ALA A 24 25.28 -12.42 17.43
CA ALA A 24 25.14 -11.07 16.91
C ALA A 24 24.05 -10.26 17.63
N ALA A 25 22.95 -10.90 18.01
CA ALA A 25 21.90 -10.25 18.80
C ALA A 25 22.43 -9.80 20.17
N ARG A 26 23.15 -10.67 20.89
CA ARG A 26 23.76 -10.32 22.19
C ARG A 26 24.80 -9.22 22.08
N GLU A 27 25.63 -9.24 21.03
CA GLU A 27 26.60 -8.16 20.76
C GLU A 27 25.91 -6.81 20.52
N ALA A 28 24.72 -6.82 19.93
CA ALA A 28 23.88 -5.64 19.76
C ALA A 28 23.07 -5.25 21.02
N GLY A 29 23.27 -5.92 22.15
CA GLY A 29 22.52 -5.68 23.39
C GLY A 29 21.08 -6.19 23.36
N LEU A 30 20.73 -7.06 22.42
CA LEU A 30 19.43 -7.72 22.34
C LEU A 30 19.48 -9.07 23.08
N GLU A 31 18.38 -9.42 23.73
CA GLU A 31 18.22 -10.69 24.45
C GLU A 31 17.33 -11.64 23.63
N PRO A 32 17.90 -12.48 22.73
CA PRO A 32 17.11 -13.39 21.91
C PRO A 32 16.47 -14.48 22.78
N GLY A 33 15.16 -14.67 22.62
CA GLY A 33 14.44 -15.75 23.27
C GLY A 33 14.91 -17.14 22.85
N THR A 34 14.56 -18.16 23.64
CA THR A 34 14.75 -19.57 23.27
C THR A 34 13.45 -20.36 23.29
N ASP A 35 12.33 -19.69 23.56
CA ASP A 35 11.01 -20.30 23.59
C ASP A 35 10.53 -20.70 22.19
N ILE A 36 9.41 -21.41 22.14
CA ILE A 36 8.84 -21.89 20.88
C ILE A 36 8.35 -20.75 19.97
N THR A 37 7.98 -19.61 20.54
CA THR A 37 7.52 -18.43 19.79
C THR A 37 8.68 -17.83 19.00
N GLU A 38 9.82 -17.63 19.66
CA GLU A 38 11.04 -17.11 19.03
C GLU A 38 11.56 -18.06 17.96
N ARG A 39 11.56 -19.38 18.22
CA ARG A 39 11.96 -20.37 17.21
C ARG A 39 11.06 -20.35 15.99
N ARG A 40 9.74 -20.26 16.19
CA ARG A 40 8.77 -20.14 15.09
C ARG A 40 8.96 -18.85 14.31
N ALA A 41 9.21 -17.74 14.98
CA ALA A 41 9.51 -16.46 14.32
C ALA A 41 10.79 -16.55 13.47
N LEU A 42 11.85 -17.19 13.99
CA LEU A 42 13.09 -17.41 13.23
C LEU A 42 12.86 -18.30 12.01
N VAL A 43 12.14 -19.42 12.17
CA VAL A 43 11.80 -20.31 11.04
C VAL A 43 10.93 -19.60 10.01
N ALA A 44 9.96 -18.80 10.44
CA ALA A 44 9.14 -18.00 9.53
C ALA A 44 10.00 -17.02 8.72
N ALA A 45 10.93 -16.33 9.37
CA ALA A 45 11.86 -15.42 8.70
C ALA A 45 12.77 -16.17 7.69
N LEU A 46 13.29 -17.34 8.05
CA LEU A 46 14.13 -18.14 7.15
C LEU A 46 13.33 -18.69 5.96
N ARG A 47 12.11 -19.18 6.18
CA ARG A 47 11.21 -19.64 5.11
C ARG A 47 10.86 -18.50 4.16
N HIS A 48 10.62 -17.31 4.67
CA HIS A 48 10.38 -16.15 3.84
C HIS A 48 11.60 -15.83 2.95
N LEU A 49 12.82 -15.95 3.48
CA LEU A 49 14.03 -15.80 2.66
C LEU A 49 14.22 -16.93 1.64
N VAL A 50 13.71 -18.13 1.90
CA VAL A 50 13.64 -19.22 0.90
C VAL A 50 12.63 -18.88 -0.20
N GLU A 51 11.45 -18.37 0.15
CA GLU A 51 10.43 -17.92 -0.81
C GLU A 51 10.95 -16.79 -1.72
N LEU A 52 11.75 -15.88 -1.18
CA LEU A 52 12.42 -14.81 -1.92
C LEU A 52 13.62 -15.30 -2.76
N GLY A 53 14.01 -16.58 -2.66
CA GLY A 53 15.16 -17.16 -3.36
C GLY A 53 16.52 -16.75 -2.80
N VAL A 54 16.57 -16.09 -1.63
CA VAL A 54 17.83 -15.74 -0.96
C VAL A 54 18.48 -16.94 -0.29
N LEU A 55 17.66 -17.86 0.22
CA LEU A 55 18.13 -19.11 0.81
C LEU A 55 17.63 -20.29 -0.03
N THR A 56 18.46 -21.32 -0.16
CA THR A 56 18.07 -22.60 -0.75
C THR A 56 18.31 -23.72 0.26
N GLU A 57 17.26 -24.49 0.57
CA GLU A 57 17.35 -25.71 1.37
C GLU A 57 18.03 -26.79 0.50
N THR A 58 19.32 -27.02 0.75
CA THR A 58 20.14 -27.94 -0.06
C THR A 58 20.02 -29.37 0.43
N ASP A 59 20.00 -29.54 1.75
CA ASP A 59 19.74 -30.82 2.41
C ASP A 59 18.93 -30.56 3.68
N GLY A 60 17.95 -31.40 3.97
CA GLY A 60 16.97 -31.16 5.03
C GLY A 60 16.04 -29.97 4.75
N ALA A 61 15.31 -29.55 5.77
CA ALA A 61 14.38 -28.42 5.72
C ALA A 61 14.45 -27.62 7.03
N VAL A 62 14.21 -26.32 6.94
CA VAL A 62 14.23 -25.40 8.09
C VAL A 62 12.96 -25.54 8.93
N ALA A 63 11.83 -25.87 8.30
CA ALA A 63 10.52 -25.90 8.95
C ALA A 63 10.45 -26.79 10.21
N PRO A 64 10.98 -28.02 10.22
CA PRO A 64 10.92 -28.91 11.39
C PRO A 64 11.65 -28.36 12.63
N TRP A 65 12.64 -27.46 12.46
CA TRP A 65 13.44 -26.93 13.56
C TRP A 65 12.63 -26.11 14.58
N ALA A 66 11.48 -25.57 14.17
CA ALA A 66 10.59 -24.82 15.06
C ALA A 66 10.13 -25.68 16.27
N ASP A 67 9.77 -26.94 15.99
CA ASP A 67 9.22 -27.87 16.97
C ASP A 67 10.28 -28.86 17.49
N ASP A 68 11.30 -29.18 16.69
CA ASP A 68 12.42 -30.06 17.07
C ASP A 68 13.78 -29.40 16.82
N VAL A 69 14.44 -28.97 17.91
CA VAL A 69 15.75 -28.31 17.84
C VAL A 69 16.89 -29.20 17.33
N SER A 70 16.67 -30.52 17.24
CA SER A 70 17.65 -31.45 16.68
C SER A 70 17.54 -31.60 15.15
N ALA A 71 16.48 -31.06 14.54
CA ALA A 71 16.35 -31.01 13.09
C ALA A 71 17.44 -30.11 12.49
N GLU A 72 18.12 -30.60 11.47
CA GLU A 72 19.22 -29.88 10.82
C GLU A 72 18.88 -29.65 9.35
N ALA A 73 19.37 -28.54 8.81
CA ALA A 73 19.29 -28.24 7.39
C ALA A 73 20.60 -27.61 6.91
N LEU A 74 21.03 -28.00 5.72
CA LEU A 74 22.10 -27.34 4.98
C LEU A 74 21.48 -26.27 4.08
N ILE A 75 21.80 -25.01 4.38
CA ILE A 75 21.26 -23.84 3.70
C ILE A 75 22.35 -23.24 2.82
N THR A 76 22.04 -22.99 1.55
CA THR A 76 22.89 -22.22 0.64
C THR A 76 22.38 -20.79 0.55
N VAL A 77 23.27 -19.81 0.65
CA VAL A 77 22.95 -18.38 0.55
C VAL A 77 23.27 -17.87 -0.85
N ASP A 78 22.26 -17.33 -1.53
CA ASP A 78 22.46 -16.53 -2.73
C ASP A 78 22.84 -15.10 -2.32
N ILE A 79 24.14 -14.81 -2.35
CA ILE A 79 24.69 -13.52 -1.94
C ILE A 79 24.23 -12.42 -2.91
N GLU A 80 23.93 -12.75 -4.17
CA GLU A 80 23.45 -11.77 -5.14
C GLU A 80 22.04 -11.30 -4.79
N MET A 81 21.13 -12.25 -4.57
CA MET A 81 19.76 -11.97 -4.13
C MET A 81 19.74 -11.30 -2.75
N LEU A 82 20.60 -11.74 -1.83
CA LEU A 82 20.71 -11.14 -0.48
C LEU A 82 21.07 -9.65 -0.54
N ARG A 83 21.92 -9.24 -1.50
CA ARG A 83 22.27 -7.82 -1.71
C ARG A 83 21.08 -6.98 -2.18
N HIS A 84 20.09 -7.59 -2.83
CA HIS A 84 18.90 -6.89 -3.31
C HIS A 84 17.82 -6.73 -2.22
N ILE A 85 17.75 -7.64 -1.23
CA ILE A 85 16.84 -7.48 -0.08
C ILE A 85 17.24 -6.30 0.81
N LEU A 86 18.54 -6.04 0.95
CA LEU A 86 19.06 -4.92 1.73
C LEU A 86 18.93 -3.60 0.93
N ALA A 87 17.70 -3.15 0.72
CA ALA A 87 17.39 -1.92 0.00
C ALA A 87 17.75 -0.63 0.78
N ALA A 88 18.26 -0.76 2.00
CA ALA A 88 18.76 0.36 2.80
C ALA A 88 20.30 0.41 2.79
N PRO A 89 20.91 1.61 2.76
CA PRO A 89 22.35 1.71 2.92
C PRO A 89 22.75 1.13 4.27
N ARG A 90 23.84 0.34 4.31
CA ARG A 90 24.44 -0.06 5.59
C ARG A 90 25.04 1.16 6.24
N ILE A 91 24.33 1.74 7.19
CA ILE A 91 24.80 2.89 7.95
C ILE A 91 25.23 2.38 9.31
N THR A 92 26.48 2.66 9.67
CA THR A 92 26.86 2.64 11.08
C THR A 92 26.23 3.87 11.72
N ALA A 93 25.33 3.65 12.66
CA ALA A 93 24.63 4.69 13.39
C ALA A 93 24.61 4.33 14.87
N ASP A 94 24.94 5.29 15.71
CA ASP A 94 24.94 5.12 17.17
C ASP A 94 23.57 5.47 17.77
N THR A 95 22.70 6.14 16.99
CA THR A 95 21.34 6.55 17.37
C THR A 95 20.31 6.22 16.29
N ALA A 96 19.04 6.16 16.67
CA ALA A 96 17.94 5.96 15.73
C ALA A 96 17.84 7.11 14.73
N GLU A 97 18.08 8.35 15.18
CA GLU A 97 18.09 9.55 14.35
C GLU A 97 19.20 9.50 13.29
N GLU A 98 20.40 9.04 13.65
CA GLU A 98 21.50 8.84 12.69
C GLU A 98 21.21 7.74 11.67
N LEU A 99 20.56 6.66 12.11
CA LEU A 99 20.13 5.57 11.24
C LEU A 99 19.11 6.08 10.22
N LEU A 100 18.10 6.82 10.69
CA LEU A 100 17.07 7.42 9.85
C LEU A 100 17.65 8.45 8.88
N ALA A 101 18.53 9.34 9.36
CA ALA A 101 19.20 10.32 8.53
C ALA A 101 20.11 9.67 7.49
N GLY A 102 20.77 8.56 7.83
CA GLY A 102 21.53 7.74 6.91
C GLY A 102 20.66 7.05 5.86
N ALA A 103 19.52 6.51 6.26
CA ALA A 103 18.59 5.80 5.38
C ALA A 103 17.88 6.74 4.40
N ALA A 104 17.79 8.03 4.77
CA ALA A 104 17.32 9.11 3.92
C ALA A 104 18.36 9.60 2.91
N ARG A 105 19.64 9.20 3.01
CA ARG A 105 20.66 9.61 2.04
C ARG A 105 20.42 8.94 0.69
N PRO A 106 20.65 9.64 -0.43
CA PRO A 106 20.57 9.05 -1.76
C PRO A 106 21.48 7.82 -1.88
N MET A 107 20.91 6.69 -2.29
CA MET A 107 21.65 5.46 -2.55
C MET A 107 22.64 5.62 -3.71
N PRO A 108 23.65 4.73 -3.88
CA PRO A 108 24.64 4.79 -4.96
C PRO A 108 24.10 4.81 -6.41
N GLY A 109 22.78 4.75 -6.61
CA GLY A 109 22.18 4.95 -7.93
C GLY A 109 21.31 6.21 -8.07
N GLY A 110 21.51 7.22 -7.21
CA GLY A 110 21.04 8.59 -7.38
C GLY A 110 19.52 8.73 -7.43
N GLU A 111 19.07 9.69 -8.23
CA GLU A 111 17.66 10.07 -8.41
C GLU A 111 16.81 8.89 -8.86
N ARG A 112 17.35 8.00 -9.70
CA ARG A 112 16.65 6.78 -10.15
C ARG A 112 16.17 5.92 -8.98
N HIS A 113 17.06 5.62 -8.04
CA HIS A 113 16.68 4.75 -6.91
C HIS A 113 15.81 5.49 -5.91
N ALA A 114 16.10 6.77 -5.65
CA ALA A 114 15.30 7.60 -4.76
C ALA A 114 13.85 7.68 -5.25
N VAL A 115 13.64 8.03 -6.52
CA VAL A 115 12.31 8.13 -7.12
C VAL A 115 11.61 6.78 -7.19
N ARG A 116 12.28 5.71 -7.63
CA ARG A 116 11.66 4.37 -7.68
C ARG A 116 11.20 3.88 -6.32
N ARG A 117 12.04 4.07 -5.30
CA ARG A 117 11.70 3.71 -3.93
C ARG A 117 10.44 4.46 -3.48
N ARG A 118 10.41 5.77 -3.70
CA ARG A 118 9.25 6.59 -3.33
C ARG A 118 7.98 6.26 -4.13
N LEU A 119 8.11 5.91 -5.41
CA LEU A 119 6.96 5.45 -6.21
C LEU A 119 6.33 4.15 -5.68
N VAL A 120 7.08 3.32 -4.97
CA VAL A 120 6.61 2.05 -4.40
C VAL A 120 6.21 2.19 -2.93
N ASP A 121 7.02 2.90 -2.15
CA ASP A 121 6.87 3.03 -0.69
C ASP A 121 5.84 4.10 -0.30
N ASP A 122 5.71 5.19 -1.08
CA ASP A 122 4.80 6.30 -0.77
C ASP A 122 3.45 6.11 -1.49
N PRO A 123 2.30 6.18 -0.78
CA PRO A 123 0.98 6.10 -1.43
C PRO A 123 0.76 7.19 -2.48
N VAL A 124 1.36 8.37 -2.25
CA VAL A 124 1.31 9.53 -3.14
C VAL A 124 2.67 10.22 -3.15
N LEU A 125 3.28 10.31 -4.33
CA LEU A 125 4.52 11.04 -4.54
C LEU A 125 4.23 12.47 -4.97
N HIS A 126 4.34 13.42 -4.03
CA HIS A 126 4.04 14.82 -4.31
C HIS A 126 5.17 15.54 -5.03
N ARG A 127 4.82 16.39 -6.01
CA ARG A 127 5.83 17.19 -6.72
C ARG A 127 6.61 18.13 -5.81
N ALA A 128 5.95 18.67 -4.78
CA ALA A 128 6.56 19.57 -3.81
C ALA A 128 7.71 18.93 -2.99
N GLU A 129 7.82 17.60 -3.02
CA GLU A 129 8.82 16.85 -2.28
C GLU A 129 9.95 16.30 -3.14
N LEU A 130 9.83 16.47 -4.46
CA LEU A 130 10.89 16.09 -5.38
C LEU A 130 11.88 17.25 -5.42
N THR A 131 13.15 16.92 -5.23
CA THR A 131 14.23 17.83 -5.64
C THR A 131 14.13 18.09 -7.14
N THR A 132 14.74 19.19 -7.61
CA THR A 132 14.74 19.52 -9.05
C THR A 132 15.27 18.37 -9.90
N ALA A 133 16.35 17.71 -9.44
CA ALA A 133 16.96 16.58 -10.14
C ALA A 133 16.03 15.36 -10.20
N GLU A 134 15.36 15.02 -9.09
CA GLU A 134 14.38 13.93 -9.07
C GLU A 134 13.16 14.23 -9.97
N ALA A 135 12.67 15.48 -9.95
CA ALA A 135 11.56 15.90 -10.79
C ALA A 135 11.91 15.90 -12.28
N ASP A 136 13.13 16.31 -12.65
CA ASP A 136 13.65 16.21 -14.02
C ASP A 136 13.79 14.74 -14.44
N TRP A 137 14.36 13.91 -13.58
CA TRP A 137 14.55 12.48 -13.83
C TRP A 137 13.20 11.77 -14.03
N LEU A 138 12.25 11.97 -13.12
CA LEU A 138 10.92 11.37 -13.20
C LEU A 138 10.20 11.82 -14.48
N ARG A 139 10.25 13.11 -14.82
CA ARG A 139 9.65 13.60 -16.08
C ARG A 139 10.27 12.95 -17.32
N ALA A 140 11.58 12.73 -17.33
CA ALA A 140 12.26 12.10 -18.45
C ALA A 140 11.99 10.59 -18.57
N HIS A 141 11.65 9.90 -17.46
CA HIS A 141 11.53 8.45 -17.41
C HIS A 141 10.11 7.94 -17.11
N LEU A 142 9.14 8.82 -16.86
CA LEU A 142 7.80 8.47 -16.36
C LEU A 142 7.14 7.30 -17.09
N ARG A 143 7.15 7.32 -18.43
CA ARG A 143 6.55 6.24 -19.22
C ARG A 143 7.22 4.89 -18.95
N ARG A 144 8.55 4.87 -18.94
CA ARG A 144 9.33 3.66 -18.67
C ARG A 144 9.11 3.15 -17.26
N GLU A 145 9.02 4.05 -16.29
CA GLU A 145 8.78 3.69 -14.90
C GLU A 145 7.34 3.20 -14.68
N ALA A 146 6.36 3.72 -15.42
CA ALA A 146 5.00 3.20 -15.42
C ALA A 146 4.91 1.78 -15.99
N GLU A 147 5.55 1.54 -17.16
CA GLU A 147 5.64 0.21 -17.78
C GLU A 147 6.32 -0.78 -16.82
N LEU A 148 7.44 -0.39 -16.19
CA LEU A 148 8.15 -1.22 -15.22
C LEU A 148 7.33 -1.51 -13.96
N ALA A 149 6.62 -0.51 -13.43
CA ALA A 149 5.79 -0.68 -12.24
C ALA A 149 4.63 -1.65 -12.48
N GLU A 150 4.02 -1.58 -13.68
CA GLU A 150 2.98 -2.51 -14.09
C GLU A 150 3.52 -3.93 -14.29
N GLU A 151 4.63 -4.08 -15.01
CA GLU A 151 5.26 -5.38 -15.29
C GLU A 151 5.80 -6.08 -14.03
N ALA A 152 6.44 -5.33 -13.13
CA ALA A 152 7.11 -5.91 -11.97
C ALA A 152 6.21 -6.06 -10.74
N LEU A 153 5.24 -5.16 -10.57
CA LEU A 153 4.45 -5.04 -9.34
C LEU A 153 2.93 -4.95 -9.59
N GLY A 154 2.46 -4.95 -10.84
CA GLY A 154 1.04 -4.73 -11.14
C GLY A 154 0.55 -3.31 -10.81
N LEU A 155 1.44 -2.38 -10.49
CA LEU A 155 1.10 -1.01 -10.10
C LEU A 155 0.79 -0.16 -11.33
N ARG A 156 -0.34 0.57 -11.28
CA ARG A 156 -0.72 1.55 -12.30
C ARG A 156 -0.32 2.94 -11.86
N ILE A 157 0.58 3.56 -12.61
CA ILE A 157 1.01 4.94 -12.35
C ILE A 157 0.01 5.93 -12.95
N GLU A 158 -0.57 6.77 -12.10
CA GLU A 158 -1.37 7.93 -12.48
C GLU A 158 -0.62 9.23 -12.19
N THR A 159 -0.66 10.17 -13.13
CA THR A 159 -0.05 11.49 -12.95
C THR A 159 -1.09 12.59 -12.94
N ARG A 160 -0.92 13.53 -12.02
CA ARG A 160 -1.83 14.65 -11.83
C ARG A 160 -1.06 15.94 -11.57
N ALA A 161 -1.79 17.05 -11.47
CA ALA A 161 -1.20 18.37 -11.25
C ALA A 161 -0.43 18.42 -9.91
N GLU A 162 -0.76 17.60 -8.93
CA GLU A 162 -0.15 17.58 -7.60
C GLU A 162 1.05 16.63 -7.47
N GLY A 163 1.17 15.63 -8.35
CA GLY A 163 2.14 14.56 -8.18
C GLY A 163 1.84 13.29 -8.97
N VAL A 164 2.33 12.17 -8.46
CA VAL A 164 2.21 10.84 -9.04
C VAL A 164 1.66 9.88 -7.99
N VAL A 165 0.74 9.00 -8.38
CA VAL A 165 0.18 7.96 -7.52
C VAL A 165 0.43 6.60 -8.16
N ALA A 166 0.91 5.63 -7.39
CA ALA A 166 0.96 4.24 -7.79
C ALA A 166 -0.25 3.51 -7.22
N VAL A 167 -1.19 3.15 -8.10
CA VAL A 167 -2.42 2.45 -7.72
C VAL A 167 -2.16 0.96 -7.82
N ASP A 168 -2.43 0.22 -6.74
CA ASP A 168 -2.50 -1.25 -6.73
C ASP A 168 -3.94 -1.69 -7.07
N PRO A 169 -4.21 -2.16 -8.30
CA PRO A 169 -5.56 -2.58 -8.69
C PRO A 169 -5.99 -3.89 -8.04
N ASP A 170 -5.02 -4.75 -7.72
CA ASP A 170 -5.26 -6.10 -7.20
C ASP A 170 -5.30 -6.13 -5.66
N GLY A 171 -4.78 -5.09 -5.01
CA GLY A 171 -4.90 -4.86 -3.57
C GLY A 171 -4.09 -5.82 -2.70
N TYR A 172 -2.99 -6.37 -3.21
CA TYR A 172 -2.14 -7.32 -2.49
C TYR A 172 -0.86 -6.70 -1.92
N LEU A 173 -0.52 -5.47 -2.30
CA LEU A 173 0.73 -4.81 -1.91
C LEU A 173 0.65 -4.06 -0.59
N THR A 174 -0.56 -3.73 -0.13
CA THR A 174 -0.78 -3.01 1.12
C THR A 174 -1.84 -3.67 1.98
N ASP A 175 -1.60 -3.70 3.29
CA ASP A 175 -2.58 -4.06 4.30
C ASP A 175 -3.56 -2.90 4.62
N LEU A 176 -3.35 -1.73 3.99
CA LEU A 176 -4.10 -0.51 4.23
C LEU A 176 -4.78 -0.01 2.95
N THR A 177 -6.08 -0.28 2.82
CA THR A 177 -6.89 0.20 1.68
C THR A 177 -7.61 1.50 2.00
N PHE A 178 -7.61 2.44 1.05
CA PHE A 178 -8.45 3.63 1.10
C PHE A 178 -9.08 3.93 -0.28
N PRO A 179 -10.41 4.11 -0.37
CA PRO A 179 -11.39 3.97 0.69
C PRO A 179 -11.51 2.51 1.17
N GLY A 180 -11.80 2.33 2.45
CA GLY A 180 -11.86 1.01 3.09
C GLY A 180 -13.24 0.66 3.62
N THR A 181 -13.40 -0.59 4.05
CA THR A 181 -14.59 -1.04 4.76
C THR A 181 -14.52 -0.65 6.24
N GLY A 182 -15.64 -0.24 6.83
CA GLY A 182 -15.75 0.04 8.27
C GLY A 182 -15.94 1.52 8.62
N THR A 183 -16.27 1.77 9.88
CA THR A 183 -16.68 3.11 10.36
C THR A 183 -15.60 4.16 10.13
N VAL A 184 -14.34 3.89 10.51
CA VAL A 184 -13.25 4.87 10.43
C VAL A 184 -12.99 5.29 8.97
N ALA A 185 -12.88 4.33 8.05
CA ALA A 185 -12.64 4.62 6.64
C ALA A 185 -13.80 5.36 5.97
N ARG A 186 -15.05 4.99 6.29
CA ARG A 186 -16.24 5.69 5.78
C ARG A 186 -16.37 7.12 6.33
N VAL A 187 -16.13 7.31 7.63
CA VAL A 187 -16.14 8.64 8.24
C VAL A 187 -15.02 9.50 7.67
N ALA A 188 -13.81 8.95 7.49
CA ALA A 188 -12.70 9.65 6.85
C ALA A 188 -13.05 10.11 5.43
N LEU A 189 -13.63 9.22 4.62
CA LEU A 189 -14.07 9.54 3.26
C LEU A 189 -15.11 10.67 3.23
N LEU A 190 -16.09 10.64 4.14
CA LEU A 190 -17.12 11.68 4.22
C LEU A 190 -16.64 12.98 4.86
N ALA A 191 -15.62 12.93 5.70
CA ALA A 191 -15.04 14.10 6.34
C ALA A 191 -14.12 14.88 5.38
N LEU A 192 -13.46 14.20 4.43
CA LEU A 192 -12.50 14.82 3.51
C LEU A 192 -13.05 16.05 2.77
N PRO A 193 -14.25 16.04 2.14
CA PRO A 193 -14.80 17.23 1.48
C PRO A 193 -14.90 18.43 2.42
N GLU A 194 -15.51 18.24 3.60
CA GLU A 194 -15.71 19.33 4.55
C GLU A 194 -14.39 19.86 5.11
N LEU A 195 -13.38 19.00 5.30
CA LEU A 195 -12.06 19.42 5.78
C LEU A 195 -11.23 20.12 4.70
N LEU A 196 -11.35 19.72 3.45
CA LEU A 196 -10.71 20.38 2.31
C LEU A 196 -11.32 21.76 2.05
N ASP A 197 -12.65 21.89 2.17
CA ASP A 197 -13.38 23.15 1.99
C ASP A 197 -13.14 24.14 3.13
N ALA A 198 -13.08 23.65 4.37
CA ALA A 198 -12.84 24.48 5.55
C ALA A 198 -11.37 24.80 5.79
N GLY A 199 -10.45 24.11 5.10
CA GLY A 199 -9.03 24.25 5.31
C GLY A 199 -8.47 25.56 4.78
N ASP A 200 -7.52 26.16 5.50
CA ASP A 200 -6.90 27.42 5.05
C ASP A 200 -6.13 27.18 3.74
N ALA A 201 -6.40 28.06 2.77
CA ALA A 201 -5.81 28.07 1.45
C ALA A 201 -4.50 28.85 1.37
N GLY A 202 -3.92 29.25 2.51
CA GLY A 202 -2.69 30.05 2.61
C GLY A 202 -1.42 29.46 1.99
N ARG A 203 -1.52 28.42 1.16
CA ARG A 203 -0.43 27.79 0.43
C ARG A 203 -0.76 27.63 -1.05
N ASP A 204 0.19 27.99 -1.89
CA ASP A 204 0.07 27.89 -3.36
C ASP A 204 0.35 26.47 -3.89
N ASP A 205 0.74 25.54 -3.02
CA ASP A 205 1.07 24.14 -3.34
C ASP A 205 -0.17 23.20 -3.34
N GLY A 206 -1.36 23.76 -3.09
CA GLY A 206 -2.63 23.03 -3.07
C GLY A 206 -2.91 22.27 -1.77
N TRP A 207 -1.98 22.29 -0.80
CA TRP A 207 -2.21 21.70 0.51
C TRP A 207 -3.15 22.57 1.33
N ARG A 208 -3.98 21.93 2.16
CA ARG A 208 -4.96 22.61 3.02
C ARG A 208 -4.68 22.34 4.49
N VAL A 209 -4.71 23.37 5.33
CA VAL A 209 -4.53 23.20 6.77
C VAL A 209 -5.88 22.88 7.41
N ALA A 210 -6.01 21.70 8.02
CA ALA A 210 -7.17 21.30 8.81
C ALA A 210 -6.77 21.17 10.29
N THR A 211 -7.41 21.95 11.16
CA THR A 211 -7.12 21.90 12.60
C THR A 211 -7.69 20.64 13.25
N ALA A 212 -7.10 20.20 14.36
CA ALA A 212 -7.65 19.09 15.15
C ALA A 212 -9.10 19.35 15.60
N ALA A 213 -9.44 20.62 15.88
CA ALA A 213 -10.80 21.05 16.21
C ALA A 213 -11.75 20.92 15.02
N ALA A 214 -11.32 21.28 13.81
CA ALA A 214 -12.12 21.10 12.60
C ALA A 214 -12.39 19.61 12.32
N LEU A 215 -11.37 18.76 12.43
CA LEU A 215 -11.51 17.31 12.28
C LEU A 215 -12.51 16.73 13.30
N LEU A 216 -12.36 17.08 14.57
CA LEU A 216 -13.28 16.63 15.62
C LEU A 216 -14.72 17.07 15.34
N ARG A 217 -14.91 18.33 14.96
CA ARG A 217 -16.22 18.90 14.65
C ARG A 217 -16.89 18.13 13.50
N VAL A 218 -16.19 17.94 12.38
CA VAL A 218 -16.73 17.22 11.21
C VAL A 218 -17.08 15.78 11.57
N CYS A 219 -16.21 15.07 12.30
CA CYS A 219 -16.50 13.71 12.77
C CYS A 219 -17.74 13.65 13.68
N ALA A 220 -17.88 14.59 14.62
CA ALA A 220 -19.03 14.66 15.51
C ALA A 220 -20.33 14.96 14.76
N GLU A 221 -20.30 15.90 13.80
CA GLU A 221 -21.45 16.23 12.96
C GLU A 221 -21.90 15.04 12.09
N LEU A 222 -20.97 14.27 11.54
CA LEU A 222 -21.28 13.04 10.79
C LEU A 222 -21.91 11.96 11.68
N VAL A 223 -21.43 11.83 12.93
CA VAL A 223 -21.98 10.91 13.91
C VAL A 223 -23.41 11.29 14.30
N GLU A 224 -23.65 12.58 14.57
CA GLU A 224 -24.97 13.11 14.93
C GLU A 224 -25.97 12.99 13.78
N ARG A 225 -25.52 13.25 12.54
CA ARG A 225 -26.38 13.21 11.35
C ARG A 225 -26.81 11.78 10.98
N TYR A 226 -25.96 10.78 11.24
CA TYR A 226 -26.20 9.39 10.82
C TYR A 226 -25.88 8.36 11.92
N PRO A 227 -26.52 8.42 13.11
CA PRO A 227 -26.12 7.60 14.27
C PRO A 227 -26.23 6.09 14.03
N ALA A 228 -27.12 5.65 13.13
CA ALA A 228 -27.30 4.25 12.77
C ALA A 228 -26.25 3.71 11.77
N ALA A 229 -25.46 4.59 11.13
CA ALA A 229 -24.48 4.19 10.11
C ALA A 229 -23.14 3.76 10.70
N TRP A 230 -22.91 4.01 12.00
CA TRP A 230 -21.61 3.90 12.65
C TRP A 230 -21.59 2.84 13.75
N SER A 231 -20.41 2.29 14.02
CA SER A 231 -20.17 1.42 15.19
C SER A 231 -20.49 2.15 16.50
N LYS A 232 -20.98 1.42 17.52
CA LYS A 232 -21.30 1.98 18.85
C LYS A 232 -20.14 2.80 19.44
N ASP A 233 -18.93 2.26 19.40
CA ASP A 233 -17.72 2.95 19.91
C ASP A 233 -17.47 4.31 19.25
N ALA A 234 -17.85 4.46 17.97
CA ALA A 234 -17.68 5.71 17.23
C ALA A 234 -18.77 6.73 17.59
N VAL A 235 -19.96 6.26 17.95
CA VAL A 235 -21.07 7.11 18.42
C VAL A 235 -20.82 7.57 19.86
N GLU A 236 -20.29 6.68 20.71
CA GLU A 236 -20.01 6.97 22.12
C GLU A 236 -18.82 7.91 22.31
N ASP A 237 -17.76 7.77 21.48
CA ASP A 237 -16.57 8.63 21.56
C ASP A 237 -16.14 9.18 20.18
N PRO A 238 -16.76 10.30 19.75
CA PRO A 238 -16.36 11.01 18.54
C PRO A 238 -14.92 11.53 18.58
N LYS A 239 -14.33 11.74 19.77
CA LYS A 239 -12.94 12.19 19.91
C LYS A 239 -11.96 11.07 19.58
N ALA A 240 -12.20 9.86 20.10
CA ALA A 240 -11.44 8.68 19.73
C ALA A 240 -11.63 8.32 18.25
N LEU A 241 -12.82 8.51 17.69
CA LEU A 241 -13.06 8.39 16.25
C LEU A 241 -12.19 9.36 15.44
N ALA A 242 -12.18 10.66 15.79
CA ALA A 242 -11.37 11.66 15.13
C ALA A 242 -9.87 11.34 15.18
N GLY A 243 -9.38 10.82 16.31
CA GLY A 243 -8.00 10.33 16.44
C GLY A 243 -7.68 9.17 15.48
N ARG A 244 -8.60 8.21 15.33
CA ARG A 244 -8.44 7.09 14.38
C ARG A 244 -8.53 7.55 12.92
N VAL A 245 -9.39 8.53 12.62
CA VAL A 245 -9.49 9.13 11.27
C VAL A 245 -8.19 9.88 10.94
N ARG A 246 -7.66 10.67 11.87
CA ARG A 246 -6.35 11.32 11.73
C ARG A 246 -5.27 10.30 11.38
N GLU A 247 -5.17 9.23 12.17
CA GLU A 247 -4.17 8.19 11.95
C GLU A 247 -4.32 7.52 10.58
N LEU A 248 -5.56 7.24 10.15
CA LEU A 248 -5.82 6.69 8.83
C LEU A 248 -5.37 7.65 7.71
N LEU A 249 -5.67 8.95 7.81
CA LEU A 249 -5.27 9.94 6.81
C LEU A 249 -3.73 10.09 6.74
N LEU A 250 -3.05 10.01 7.88
CA LEU A 250 -1.57 10.02 7.94
C LEU A 250 -0.97 8.78 7.26
N ARG A 251 -1.44 7.58 7.63
CA ARG A 251 -0.92 6.32 7.08
C ARG A 251 -1.20 6.13 5.58
N THR A 252 -2.28 6.72 5.08
CA THR A 252 -2.66 6.68 3.65
C THR A 252 -1.99 7.78 2.82
N GLY A 253 -1.19 8.66 3.43
CA GLY A 253 -0.54 9.78 2.74
C GLY A 253 -1.49 10.91 2.34
N LEU A 254 -2.75 10.88 2.78
CA LEU A 254 -3.74 11.92 2.50
C LEU A 254 -3.63 13.13 3.44
N ALA A 255 -2.86 13.00 4.51
CA ALA A 255 -2.52 14.10 5.39
C ALA A 255 -1.09 13.97 5.92
N ARG A 256 -0.56 15.06 6.46
CA ARG A 256 0.69 15.11 7.20
C ARG A 256 0.53 15.84 8.52
N PRO A 257 1.36 15.53 9.52
CA PRO A 257 1.39 16.33 10.74
C PRO A 257 1.76 17.77 10.41
N PHE A 258 1.08 18.70 11.06
CA PHE A 258 1.34 20.13 11.00
C PHE A 258 1.28 20.73 12.40
N GLU A 259 1.61 22.02 12.50
CA GLU A 259 1.66 22.77 13.76
C GLU A 259 0.40 22.56 14.62
N ASP A 260 0.59 22.56 15.95
CA ASP A 260 -0.48 22.46 16.94
C ASP A 260 -1.46 21.29 16.70
N ASP A 261 -0.92 20.12 16.35
CA ASP A 261 -1.66 18.88 16.09
C ASP A 261 -2.61 18.94 14.88
N SER A 262 -2.47 19.99 14.06
CA SER A 262 -3.19 20.15 12.81
C SER A 262 -2.67 19.19 11.74
N LEU A 263 -3.42 19.11 10.64
CA LEU A 263 -3.10 18.32 9.48
C LEU A 263 -2.90 19.21 8.27
N LEU A 264 -1.86 18.93 7.50
CA LEU A 264 -1.76 19.36 6.10
C LEU A 264 -2.42 18.30 5.24
N LEU A 265 -3.61 18.57 4.72
CA LEU A 265 -4.33 17.70 3.80
C LEU A 265 -3.70 17.77 2.41
N SER A 266 -3.46 16.58 1.87
CA SER A 266 -2.86 16.36 0.57
C SER A 266 -3.80 16.78 -0.55
N PRO A 267 -3.31 17.43 -1.62
CA PRO A 267 -4.11 17.67 -2.82
C PRO A 267 -4.67 16.38 -3.43
N ALA A 268 -4.00 15.23 -3.25
CA ALA A 268 -4.47 13.94 -3.75
C ALA A 268 -5.77 13.47 -3.08
N ALA A 269 -6.13 14.04 -1.93
CA ALA A 269 -7.41 13.78 -1.28
C ALA A 269 -8.61 14.17 -2.15
N HIS A 270 -8.45 15.09 -3.11
CA HIS A 270 -9.51 15.46 -4.06
C HIS A 270 -9.95 14.29 -4.96
N ARG A 271 -9.13 13.23 -5.08
CA ARG A 271 -9.50 11.99 -5.77
C ARG A 271 -10.75 11.34 -5.16
N TYR A 272 -10.92 11.49 -3.85
CA TYR A 272 -11.94 10.78 -3.08
C TYR A 272 -13.16 11.65 -2.80
N LEU A 273 -13.25 12.84 -3.40
CA LEU A 273 -14.45 13.64 -3.31
C LEU A 273 -15.58 12.89 -4.02
N PRO A 274 -16.74 12.71 -3.36
CA PRO A 274 -17.88 12.09 -3.99
C PRO A 274 -18.30 12.95 -5.17
N ALA A 275 -18.24 12.39 -6.38
CA ALA A 275 -19.03 12.90 -7.48
C ALA A 275 -20.49 12.52 -7.14
N PRO A 276 -21.40 13.48 -6.93
CA PRO A 276 -22.81 13.14 -6.85
C PRO A 276 -23.16 12.40 -8.14
N ASP A 277 -23.76 11.20 -8.03
CA ASP A 277 -24.31 10.52 -9.19
C ASP A 277 -25.14 11.56 -9.97
N GLU A 278 -24.78 11.81 -11.22
CA GLU A 278 -25.75 12.38 -12.16
C GLU A 278 -27.00 11.52 -12.02
N ALA A 279 -28.14 12.17 -11.82
CA ALA A 279 -29.40 11.58 -11.36
C ALA A 279 -29.60 10.13 -11.82
N PRO A 280 -30.14 9.23 -10.96
CA PRO A 280 -30.36 7.83 -11.30
C PRO A 280 -30.90 7.75 -12.72
N PRO A 281 -30.30 6.92 -13.60
CA PRO A 281 -30.60 6.96 -15.03
C PRO A 281 -32.11 6.97 -15.16
N GLU A 282 -32.65 8.06 -15.73
CA GLU A 282 -34.08 8.17 -16.01
C GLU A 282 -34.47 6.82 -16.58
N ALA A 283 -35.33 6.10 -15.84
CA ALA A 283 -35.66 4.71 -16.12
C ALA A 283 -35.83 4.62 -17.63
N ALA A 284 -34.89 3.92 -18.29
CA ALA A 284 -34.76 3.94 -19.73
C ALA A 284 -36.17 3.83 -20.30
N THR A 285 -36.67 4.92 -20.90
CA THR A 285 -37.92 4.85 -21.64
C THR A 285 -37.69 3.71 -22.58
N SER A 286 -38.42 2.62 -22.32
CA SER A 286 -38.19 1.35 -22.97
C SER A 286 -38.22 1.64 -24.45
N GLU A 287 -37.05 1.66 -25.08
CA GLU A 287 -36.95 1.74 -26.52
C GLU A 287 -37.70 0.49 -26.97
N GLU A 288 -38.88 0.73 -27.50
CA GLU A 288 -39.76 -0.27 -28.06
C GLU A 288 -38.89 -1.12 -28.97
N ALA A 289 -38.71 -2.40 -28.62
CA ALA A 289 -37.82 -3.29 -29.34
C ALA A 289 -38.14 -3.15 -30.83
N PRO A 290 -37.13 -2.94 -31.71
CA PRO A 290 -37.40 -2.74 -33.11
C PRO A 290 -38.17 -3.96 -33.61
N GLY A 291 -39.44 -3.73 -33.96
CA GLY A 291 -40.28 -4.73 -34.58
C GLY A 291 -39.61 -5.23 -35.87
N PRO A 292 -39.98 -6.43 -36.34
CA PRO A 292 -39.40 -7.00 -37.55
C PRO A 292 -39.48 -6.00 -38.71
N GLY A 293 -38.34 -5.81 -39.39
CA GLY A 293 -38.26 -4.88 -40.51
C GLY A 293 -39.20 -5.30 -41.67
N PRO A 294 -39.67 -4.35 -42.49
CA PRO A 294 -40.57 -4.65 -43.60
C PRO A 294 -39.93 -5.68 -44.54
N GLY A 295 -40.60 -6.82 -44.72
CA GLY A 295 -40.16 -7.93 -45.58
C GLY A 295 -39.76 -9.22 -44.86
N GLN A 296 -39.74 -9.27 -43.52
CA GLN A 296 -39.45 -10.52 -42.78
C GLN A 296 -40.65 -11.49 -42.68
N GLU A 297 -41.86 -11.07 -43.05
CA GLU A 297 -43.06 -11.92 -43.09
C GLU A 297 -43.06 -12.90 -44.27
N ALA A 298 -42.21 -12.68 -45.29
CA ALA A 298 -42.17 -13.51 -46.50
C ALA A 298 -41.35 -14.79 -46.38
N MET A 299 -40.64 -15.03 -45.26
CA MET A 299 -39.78 -16.22 -45.10
C MET A 299 -40.56 -17.48 -44.65
N PHE A 300 -41.82 -17.34 -44.22
CA PHE A 300 -42.64 -18.46 -43.73
C PHE A 300 -44.01 -18.59 -44.43
N GLY A 301 -44.21 -17.94 -45.58
CA GLY A 301 -45.51 -17.89 -46.27
C GLY A 301 -45.92 -19.11 -47.10
N ASP A 302 -45.01 -20.05 -47.41
CA ASP A 302 -45.29 -21.14 -48.36
C ASP A 302 -45.01 -22.55 -47.80
N LEU A 303 -45.50 -22.85 -46.59
CA LEU A 303 -45.40 -24.22 -46.02
C LEU A 303 -46.73 -24.85 -45.59
N GLU A 304 -47.89 -24.25 -45.90
CA GLU A 304 -49.21 -24.82 -45.54
C GLU A 304 -50.06 -25.37 -46.72
N GLU A 305 -49.53 -25.49 -47.94
CA GLU A 305 -50.28 -26.11 -49.07
C GLU A 305 -49.79 -27.50 -49.55
N MET A 306 -48.99 -28.23 -48.75
CA MET A 306 -48.54 -29.59 -49.11
C MET A 306 -48.82 -30.69 -48.07
N GLU A 307 -49.92 -30.58 -47.31
CA GLU A 307 -50.47 -31.70 -46.51
C GLU A 307 -51.93 -32.01 -46.89
N GLY A 308 -52.16 -32.18 -48.20
CA GLY A 308 -53.47 -32.52 -48.76
C GLY A 308 -53.38 -33.38 -50.03
N ALA A 309 -52.51 -34.39 -50.07
CA ALA A 309 -52.51 -35.41 -51.12
C ALA A 309 -51.81 -36.72 -50.71
N ARG A 310 -52.44 -37.52 -49.84
CA ARG A 310 -52.65 -38.99 -49.98
C ARG A 310 -53.34 -39.58 -48.77
#